data_AF-A0A850DMX4-F1
#
_entry.id   AF-A0A850DMX4-F1
#
_cell.length_a   1.000
_cell.length_b   1.000
_cell.length_c   1.000
_cell.angle_alpha   90.00
_cell.angle_beta   90.00
_cell.angle_gamma   90.00
#
_symmetry.space_group_name_H-M   'P 1'
#
loop_
_entity.id
_entity.type
_entity.pdbx_description
1 polymer ?
#
loop_
_entity_poly.entity_id
_entity_poly.type
_entity_poly.pdbx_seq_one_letter_code
_entity_poly.pdbx_strand_id
1 'polypeptide(L)'
;MYVINGHVIDGDRTGAQPVLAAAHAAGTRPRCMCHGADGVDMYIAKVSGRYLIKRMPGTGSTHDPLCSSYAPPPEVSGLAHVLGKAVKEQPGSTRITLGFPLTHHGRHTTAVADPDGDDIAGDPTKLTLRGLLHLLWDDAGFTRWTPGMLGKRNWATIRKYLLAAAEDKLTNRTPLINRLWVPETFNSDHKPEIIARRTATLSRMVGGGSRRLMLTVGEIKTITPTTSGAAVLFKHVPDYPFHLLDAVHARFAAGFGAELVLRANNPGAHLIGIATFGLRDDGEPEIEQIAAMTVNENWIPFDTPAEQ
;
A
#
# COMPACT_ATOMS: atom_id res chain seq x y z
N MET A 1 18.46 -3.21 14.89
CA MET A 1 19.86 -2.97 14.49
C MET A 1 20.27 -4.02 13.48
N TYR A 2 21.06 -3.60 12.49
CA TYR A 2 21.55 -4.48 11.43
C TYR A 2 23.08 -4.51 11.47
N VAL A 3 23.70 -5.56 10.94
CA VAL A 3 25.15 -5.63 10.74
C VAL A 3 25.45 -5.80 9.26
N ILE A 4 26.39 -5.00 8.75
CA ILE A 4 26.95 -5.13 7.41
C ILE A 4 28.47 -5.14 7.56
N ASN A 5 29.14 -6.18 7.06
CA ASN A 5 30.61 -6.33 7.18
C ASN A 5 31.13 -6.12 8.61
N GLY A 6 30.42 -6.62 9.62
CA GLY A 6 30.80 -6.50 11.04
C GLY A 6 30.47 -5.13 11.68
N HIS A 7 30.01 -4.15 10.91
CA HIS A 7 29.60 -2.84 11.43
C HIS A 7 28.11 -2.79 11.73
N VAL A 8 27.77 -2.33 12.93
CA VAL A 8 26.38 -2.12 13.35
C VAL A 8 25.82 -0.85 12.70
N ILE A 9 24.66 -0.98 12.06
CA ILE A 9 23.95 0.10 11.37
C ILE A 9 22.53 0.18 11.89
N ASP A 10 22.08 1.40 12.09
CA ASP A 10 20.67 1.72 12.23
C ASP A 10 20.10 2.09 10.84
N GLY A 11 19.24 1.22 10.30
CA GLY A 11 18.80 1.28 8.90
C GLY A 11 18.03 2.55 8.52
N ASP A 12 17.45 3.25 9.50
CA ASP A 12 16.64 4.46 9.28
C ASP A 12 17.42 5.77 9.51
N ARG A 13 18.68 5.72 9.95
CA ARG A 13 19.50 6.92 10.17
C ARG A 13 20.03 7.51 8.87
N THR A 14 20.08 8.85 8.79
CA THR A 14 20.55 9.60 7.61
C THR A 14 21.95 9.18 7.16
N GLY A 15 22.85 8.80 8.08
CA GLY A 15 24.20 8.33 7.78
C GLY A 15 24.29 6.91 7.17
N ALA A 16 23.20 6.15 7.12
CA ALA A 16 23.23 4.77 6.62
C ALA A 16 23.28 4.69 5.07
N GLN A 17 22.84 5.72 4.35
CA GLN A 17 22.65 5.64 2.88
C GLN A 17 23.93 5.31 2.10
N PRO A 18 25.11 5.93 2.35
CA PRO A 18 26.33 5.57 1.63
C PRO A 18 26.76 4.13 1.88
N VAL A 19 26.61 3.65 3.12
CA VAL A 19 26.97 2.28 3.49
C VAL A 19 26.03 1.26 2.83
N LEU A 20 24.72 1.55 2.82
CA LEU A 20 23.73 0.72 2.14
C LEU A 20 23.94 0.70 0.63
N ALA A 21 24.30 1.85 0.03
CA ALA A 21 24.60 1.93 -1.40
C ALA A 21 25.82 1.06 -1.77
N ALA A 22 26.90 1.15 -0.99
CA ALA A 22 28.11 0.37 -1.20
C ALA A 22 27.85 -1.14 -1.01
N ALA A 23 27.13 -1.51 0.05
CA ALA A 23 26.77 -2.90 0.32
C ALA A 23 25.85 -3.48 -0.77
N HIS A 24 24.88 -2.69 -1.24
CA HIS A 24 24.02 -3.09 -2.36
C HIS A 24 24.83 -3.32 -3.64
N ALA A 25 25.75 -2.41 -3.98
CA ALA A 25 26.61 -2.55 -5.15
C ALA A 25 27.55 -3.77 -5.04
N ALA A 26 28.02 -4.09 -3.83
CA ALA A 26 28.89 -5.24 -3.55
C ALA A 26 28.12 -6.57 -3.39
N GLY A 27 26.79 -6.56 -3.41
CA GLY A 27 25.97 -7.75 -3.12
C GLY A 27 26.09 -8.25 -1.67
N THR A 28 26.61 -7.41 -0.76
CA THR A 28 26.75 -7.73 0.66
C THR A 28 25.39 -7.70 1.34
N ARG A 29 25.02 -8.79 2.00
CA ARG A 29 23.78 -8.88 2.77
C ARG A 29 23.93 -8.32 4.17
N PRO A 30 23.01 -7.43 4.60
CA PRO A 30 22.86 -7.12 6.02
C PRO A 30 22.34 -8.33 6.78
N ARG A 31 22.68 -8.43 8.06
CA ARG A 31 22.02 -9.34 9.02
C ARG A 31 21.26 -8.57 10.07
N CYS A 32 20.02 -8.95 10.34
CA CYS A 32 19.25 -8.44 11.46
C CYS A 32 19.72 -9.09 12.76
N MET A 33 20.08 -8.29 13.76
CA MET A 33 20.67 -8.76 15.01
C MET A 33 19.62 -9.17 16.07
N CYS A 34 18.40 -9.49 15.67
CA CYS A 34 17.30 -9.81 16.60
C CYS A 34 17.55 -11.07 17.44
N HIS A 35 18.41 -11.99 16.97
CA HIS A 35 18.86 -13.17 17.71
C HIS A 35 20.36 -13.12 18.06
N GLY A 36 20.95 -11.93 18.17
CA GLY A 36 22.37 -11.82 18.50
C GLY A 36 23.30 -12.24 17.35
N ALA A 37 24.33 -13.04 17.64
CA ALA A 37 25.47 -13.30 16.75
C ALA A 37 25.14 -14.06 15.46
N ASP A 38 24.13 -14.94 15.50
CA ASP A 38 23.69 -15.72 14.34
C ASP A 38 22.98 -14.82 13.32
N GLY A 39 22.16 -13.88 13.81
CA GLY A 39 21.42 -12.92 13.02
C GLY A 39 20.49 -13.56 11.98
N VAL A 40 19.68 -12.76 11.29
CA VAL A 40 18.83 -13.22 10.18
C VAL A 40 19.22 -12.46 8.94
N ASP A 41 19.47 -13.17 7.83
CA ASP A 41 19.80 -12.55 6.55
C ASP A 41 18.72 -11.56 6.10
N MET A 42 19.16 -10.43 5.58
CA MET A 42 18.34 -9.39 4.98
C MET A 42 18.86 -9.10 3.57
N TYR A 43 18.12 -8.30 2.79
CA TYR A 43 18.60 -7.76 1.53
C TYR A 43 18.44 -6.24 1.49
N ILE A 44 19.15 -5.59 0.57
CA ILE A 44 19.04 -4.14 0.36
C ILE A 44 18.24 -3.93 -0.92
N ALA A 45 17.21 -3.07 -0.85
CA ALA A 45 16.43 -2.62 -1.99
C ALA A 45 16.73 -1.15 -2.29
N LYS A 46 16.68 -0.74 -3.57
CA LYS A 46 16.80 0.66 -3.97
C LYS A 46 15.44 1.25 -4.29
N VAL A 47 15.00 2.16 -3.42
CA VAL A 47 13.68 2.79 -3.42
C VAL A 47 13.69 4.28 -3.68
N SER A 48 13.11 4.69 -4.81
CA SER A 48 13.03 6.11 -5.23
C SER A 48 14.36 6.87 -5.04
N GLY A 49 15.47 6.21 -5.43
CA GLY A 49 16.83 6.75 -5.31
C GLY A 49 17.51 6.56 -3.95
N ARG A 50 16.83 5.97 -2.96
CA ARG A 50 17.36 5.67 -1.61
C ARG A 50 17.56 4.17 -1.44
N TYR A 51 18.32 3.74 -0.44
CA TYR A 51 18.51 2.32 -0.11
C TYR A 51 17.80 1.98 1.20
N LEU A 52 17.08 0.86 1.24
CA LEU A 52 16.35 0.34 2.40
C LEU A 52 16.74 -1.11 2.65
N ILE A 53 16.85 -1.51 3.92
CA ILE A 53 17.03 -2.91 4.32
C ILE A 53 15.64 -3.57 4.37
N LYS A 54 15.50 -4.74 3.74
CA LYS A 54 14.27 -5.54 3.70
C LYS A 54 14.54 -6.98 4.11
N ARG A 55 13.51 -7.64 4.64
CA ARG A 55 13.55 -9.03 5.08
C ARG A 55 13.68 -10.00 3.92
N MET A 56 14.41 -11.10 4.10
CA MET A 56 14.47 -12.16 3.08
C MET A 56 13.10 -12.84 2.89
N PRO A 57 12.72 -13.20 1.65
CA PRO A 57 11.52 -14.00 1.38
C PRO A 57 11.38 -15.21 2.30
N GLY A 58 10.19 -15.42 2.87
CA GLY A 58 9.87 -16.55 3.73
C GLY A 58 10.53 -16.56 5.12
N THR A 59 11.32 -15.54 5.47
CA THR A 59 12.04 -15.48 6.77
C THR A 59 11.29 -14.71 7.85
N GLY A 60 10.03 -14.35 7.62
CA GLY A 60 9.18 -13.63 8.57
C GLY A 60 9.19 -14.24 9.98
N SER A 61 8.92 -15.53 10.06
CA SER A 61 8.82 -16.27 11.31
C SER A 61 10.17 -16.60 11.95
N THR A 62 11.29 -16.36 11.26
CA THR A 62 12.64 -16.64 11.77
C THR A 62 13.26 -15.49 12.55
N HIS A 63 12.56 -14.35 12.64
CA HIS A 63 12.96 -13.23 13.47
C HIS A 63 12.34 -13.33 14.87
N ASP A 64 12.97 -12.69 15.84
CA ASP A 64 12.42 -12.55 17.19
C ASP A 64 11.03 -11.89 17.13
N PRO A 65 9.99 -12.36 17.87
CA PRO A 65 8.65 -11.78 17.83
C PRO A 65 8.58 -10.27 18.09
N LEU A 66 9.54 -9.71 18.84
CA LEU A 66 9.67 -8.28 19.13
C LEU A 66 10.47 -7.52 18.05
N CYS A 67 11.00 -8.22 17.05
CA CYS A 67 11.68 -7.62 15.92
C CYS A 67 10.68 -6.95 14.97
N SER A 68 11.04 -5.77 14.46
CA SER A 68 10.29 -5.10 13.39
C SER A 68 10.25 -5.90 12.09
N SER A 69 11.18 -6.83 11.88
CA SER A 69 11.22 -7.73 10.74
C SER A 69 10.51 -9.07 10.98
N TYR A 70 9.94 -9.33 12.16
CA TYR A 70 9.12 -10.53 12.34
C TYR A 70 7.84 -10.46 11.49
N ALA A 71 7.35 -11.61 11.05
CA ALA A 71 5.97 -11.80 10.56
C ALA A 71 5.48 -13.14 11.10
N PRO A 72 4.23 -13.22 11.60
CA PRO A 72 3.67 -14.50 12.00
C PRO A 72 3.66 -15.45 10.80
N PRO A 73 3.75 -16.78 11.05
CA PRO A 73 3.57 -17.77 10.00
C PRO A 73 2.27 -17.52 9.20
N PRO A 74 2.23 -17.87 7.91
CA PRO A 74 1.08 -17.64 7.05
C PRO A 74 -0.25 -18.09 7.67
N GLU A 75 -0.24 -19.21 8.40
CA GLU A 75 -1.41 -19.85 9.01
C GLU A 75 -2.16 -18.95 10.01
N VAL A 76 -1.51 -17.91 10.53
CA VAL A 76 -2.06 -16.98 11.52
C VAL A 76 -2.14 -15.53 11.02
N SER A 77 -1.70 -15.23 9.79
CA SER A 77 -1.60 -13.85 9.28
C SER A 77 -2.82 -13.34 8.49
N GLY A 78 -3.88 -14.15 8.36
CA GLY A 78 -5.03 -13.87 7.47
C GLY A 78 -4.71 -13.99 5.97
N LEU A 79 -3.44 -13.83 5.58
CA LEU A 79 -2.93 -13.99 4.21
C LEU A 79 -2.61 -15.46 3.84
N ALA A 80 -2.80 -16.41 4.77
CA ALA A 80 -2.54 -17.84 4.58
C ALA A 80 -3.09 -18.38 3.25
N HIS A 81 -4.29 -17.93 2.89
CA HIS A 81 -5.03 -18.46 1.75
C HIS A 81 -4.47 -17.98 0.39
N VAL A 82 -3.80 -16.82 0.34
CA VAL A 82 -3.20 -16.24 -0.88
C VAL A 82 -1.69 -16.46 -1.01
N LEU A 83 -0.98 -16.69 0.09
CA LEU A 83 0.46 -16.92 0.08
C LEU A 83 0.81 -18.22 -0.68
N GLY A 84 1.82 -18.16 -1.55
CA GLY A 84 2.19 -19.24 -2.46
C GLY A 84 1.30 -19.38 -3.71
N LYS A 85 0.13 -18.70 -3.74
CA LYS A 85 -0.80 -18.69 -4.87
C LYS A 85 -0.84 -17.31 -5.54
N ALA A 86 -1.64 -16.40 -5.01
CA ALA A 86 -1.72 -15.01 -5.47
C ALA A 86 -0.45 -14.20 -5.18
N VAL A 87 0.24 -14.49 -4.08
CA VAL A 87 1.49 -13.83 -3.68
C VAL A 87 2.63 -14.84 -3.69
N LYS A 88 3.62 -14.64 -4.56
CA LYS A 88 4.79 -15.51 -4.71
C LYS A 88 6.07 -14.71 -4.51
N GLU A 89 6.66 -14.84 -3.32
CA GLU A 89 7.93 -14.21 -3.01
C GLU A 89 9.09 -14.90 -3.73
N GLN A 90 10.02 -14.11 -4.23
CA GLN A 90 11.25 -14.53 -4.91
C GLN A 90 12.40 -13.65 -4.42
N PRO A 91 13.66 -14.10 -4.52
CA PRO A 91 14.80 -13.23 -4.21
C PRO A 91 14.74 -11.93 -5.02
N GLY A 92 14.56 -10.80 -4.32
CA GLY A 92 14.52 -9.46 -4.91
C GLY A 92 13.20 -9.04 -5.57
N SER A 93 12.17 -9.89 -5.61
CA SER A 93 10.83 -9.48 -6.09
C SER A 93 9.72 -10.37 -5.55
N THR A 94 8.50 -9.84 -5.45
CA THR A 94 7.32 -10.61 -5.09
C THR A 94 6.30 -10.50 -6.22
N ARG A 95 5.98 -11.64 -6.84
CA ARG A 95 4.96 -11.68 -7.90
C ARG A 95 3.59 -11.69 -7.26
N ILE A 96 2.73 -10.79 -7.71
CA ILE A 96 1.33 -10.70 -7.30
C ILE A 96 0.43 -10.92 -8.51
N THR A 97 -0.62 -11.72 -8.32
CA THR A 97 -1.69 -11.90 -9.30
C THR A 97 -2.90 -11.11 -8.83
N LEU A 98 -3.34 -10.11 -9.60
CA LEU A 98 -4.47 -9.25 -9.21
C LEU A 98 -5.80 -9.83 -9.68
N GLY A 99 -6.83 -9.72 -8.83
CA GLY A 99 -8.21 -10.09 -9.12
C GLY A 99 -9.00 -9.05 -9.91
N PHE A 100 -8.40 -7.89 -10.18
CA PHE A 100 -9.04 -6.75 -10.81
C PHE A 100 -8.20 -6.24 -12.01
N PRO A 101 -8.85 -5.63 -13.02
CA PRO A 101 -8.16 -5.14 -14.21
C PRO A 101 -7.36 -3.84 -13.94
N LEU A 102 -6.26 -3.65 -14.70
CA LEU A 102 -5.47 -2.40 -14.74
C LEU A 102 -5.53 -1.71 -16.13
N THR A 103 -6.46 -2.16 -16.97
CA THR A 103 -6.76 -1.63 -18.30
C THR A 103 -8.25 -1.69 -18.51
N HIS A 104 -8.85 -0.60 -18.96
CA HIS A 104 -10.24 -0.53 -19.35
C HIS A 104 -10.34 -0.76 -20.86
N HIS A 105 -10.97 -1.86 -21.27
CA HIS A 105 -11.29 -2.12 -22.66
C HIS A 105 -12.64 -1.47 -22.94
N GLY A 106 -12.68 -0.51 -23.86
CA GLY A 106 -13.84 0.33 -24.18
C GLY A 106 -15.13 -0.45 -24.42
N ARG A 107 -15.85 -0.67 -23.33
CA ARG A 107 -17.28 -0.86 -23.16
C ARG A 107 -17.46 -0.78 -21.66
N HIS A 108 -18.52 -0.12 -21.19
CA HIS A 108 -19.03 -0.30 -19.83
C HIS A 108 -19.39 -1.79 -19.65
N THR A 109 -18.40 -2.67 -19.56
CA THR A 109 -18.58 -3.93 -18.88
C THR A 109 -18.43 -3.57 -17.43
N THR A 110 -19.58 -3.41 -16.77
CA THR A 110 -19.74 -3.72 -15.36
C THR A 110 -19.21 -5.14 -15.15
N ALA A 111 -17.88 -5.29 -15.13
CA ALA A 111 -17.25 -6.53 -14.75
C ALA A 111 -17.64 -6.68 -13.28
N VAL A 112 -18.54 -7.62 -13.06
CA VAL A 112 -19.11 -8.01 -11.77
C VAL A 112 -17.94 -8.38 -10.87
N ALA A 113 -17.44 -7.43 -10.10
CA ALA A 113 -16.63 -7.69 -8.93
C ALA A 113 -17.60 -7.62 -7.76
N ASP A 114 -17.86 -8.79 -7.19
CA ASP A 114 -18.66 -8.96 -5.99
C ASP A 114 -18.06 -8.10 -4.87
N PRO A 115 -18.82 -7.22 -4.19
CA PRO A 115 -18.36 -6.55 -3.00
C PRO A 115 -18.10 -7.53 -1.84
N ASP A 116 -18.66 -8.75 -1.91
CA ASP A 116 -18.52 -9.83 -0.93
C ASP A 116 -17.22 -10.65 -1.06
N GLY A 117 -16.18 -10.05 -1.63
CA GLY A 117 -14.81 -10.56 -1.50
C GLY A 117 -14.27 -10.35 -0.08
N ASP A 118 -15.02 -10.81 0.91
CA ASP A 118 -14.52 -11.10 2.25
C ASP A 118 -13.20 -11.86 2.09
N ASP A 119 -12.21 -11.55 2.93
CA ASP A 119 -10.83 -12.07 2.91
C ASP A 119 -10.75 -13.62 3.06
N ILE A 120 -11.85 -14.36 2.89
CA ILE A 120 -11.98 -15.78 3.18
C ILE A 120 -12.63 -16.58 2.02
N ALA A 121 -13.34 -15.95 1.06
CA ALA A 121 -14.11 -16.66 0.02
C ALA A 121 -13.73 -16.33 -1.45
N GLY A 122 -12.70 -15.50 -1.67
CA GLY A 122 -12.21 -15.18 -3.01
C GLY A 122 -11.41 -16.32 -3.68
N ASP A 123 -11.22 -16.24 -5.00
CA ASP A 123 -10.26 -17.08 -5.74
C ASP A 123 -8.86 -16.94 -5.11
N PRO A 124 -8.33 -17.96 -4.43
CA PRO A 124 -7.08 -17.84 -3.67
C PRO A 124 -5.86 -17.64 -4.57
N THR A 125 -6.04 -17.75 -5.90
CA THR A 125 -5.01 -17.45 -6.90
C THR A 125 -4.94 -15.97 -7.29
N LYS A 126 -5.89 -15.14 -6.83
CA LYS A 126 -5.97 -13.71 -7.16
C LYS A 126 -6.15 -12.86 -5.90
N LEU A 127 -5.42 -11.76 -5.84
CA LEU A 127 -5.47 -10.80 -4.75
C LEU A 127 -6.61 -9.80 -5.00
N THR A 128 -7.52 -9.67 -4.03
CA THR A 128 -8.56 -8.62 -4.04
C THR A 128 -7.93 -7.24 -3.88
N LEU A 129 -8.71 -6.18 -4.12
CA LEU A 129 -8.22 -4.82 -3.91
C LEU A 129 -7.92 -4.55 -2.43
N ARG A 130 -8.78 -5.00 -1.50
CA ARG A 130 -8.54 -4.95 -0.04
C ARG A 130 -7.32 -5.77 0.37
N GLY A 131 -7.19 -7.00 -0.14
CA GLY A 131 -6.04 -7.86 0.13
C GLY A 131 -4.71 -7.26 -0.34
N LEU A 132 -4.71 -6.50 -1.45
CA LEU A 132 -3.55 -5.72 -1.88
C LEU A 132 -3.22 -4.60 -0.90
N LEU A 133 -4.23 -3.89 -0.38
CA LEU A 133 -4.02 -2.87 0.64
C LEU A 133 -3.40 -3.46 1.90
N HIS A 134 -3.95 -4.56 2.42
CA HIS A 134 -3.42 -5.29 3.58
C HIS A 134 -1.98 -5.76 3.35
N LEU A 135 -1.69 -6.37 2.19
CA LEU A 135 -0.34 -6.81 1.84
C LEU A 135 0.66 -5.64 1.84
N LEU A 136 0.30 -4.51 1.21
CA LEU A 136 1.17 -3.33 1.19
C LEU A 136 1.34 -2.72 2.58
N TRP A 137 0.31 -2.77 3.43
CA TRP A 137 0.35 -2.25 4.80
C TRP A 137 1.25 -3.10 5.71
N ASP A 138 1.15 -4.42 5.60
CA ASP A 138 1.99 -5.37 6.32
C ASP A 138 3.46 -5.29 5.88
N ASP A 139 3.72 -5.30 4.57
CA ASP A 139 5.07 -5.15 4.03
C ASP A 139 5.70 -3.80 4.36
N ALA A 140 4.89 -2.76 4.54
CA ALA A 140 5.33 -1.45 5.02
C ALA A 140 5.60 -1.42 6.53
N GLY A 141 5.27 -2.48 7.26
CA GLY A 141 5.48 -2.62 8.71
C GLY A 141 4.47 -1.83 9.55
N PHE A 142 3.28 -1.55 9.02
CA PHE A 142 2.26 -0.76 9.69
C PHE A 142 1.25 -1.59 10.49
N THR A 143 1.33 -2.91 10.45
CA THR A 143 0.51 -3.85 11.24
C THR A 143 0.99 -4.01 12.70
N ARG A 144 2.04 -3.30 13.10
CA ARG A 144 2.72 -3.47 14.40
C ARG A 144 2.97 -2.12 15.05
N TRP A 145 3.17 -2.10 16.35
CA TRP A 145 3.62 -0.90 17.06
C TRP A 145 4.75 -1.20 18.03
N THR A 146 5.66 -0.25 18.16
CA THR A 146 6.71 -0.27 19.19
C THR A 146 6.84 1.12 19.80
N PRO A 147 7.27 1.26 21.07
CA PRO A 147 7.43 2.57 21.73
C PRO A 147 8.30 3.55 20.94
N GLY A 148 9.31 3.04 20.23
CA GLY A 148 10.19 3.85 19.38
C GLY A 148 9.51 4.50 18.17
N MET A 149 8.25 4.16 17.86
CA MET A 149 7.45 4.71 16.75
C MET A 149 6.54 5.86 17.16
N LEU A 150 6.45 6.17 18.47
CA LEU A 150 5.60 7.24 18.99
C LEU A 150 5.86 8.56 18.25
N GLY A 151 4.81 9.15 17.69
CA GLY A 151 4.86 10.41 16.94
C GLY A 151 5.60 10.37 15.59
N LYS A 152 6.12 9.21 15.16
CA LYS A 152 6.89 9.09 13.90
C LYS A 152 6.04 8.73 12.69
N ARG A 153 4.85 8.15 12.91
CA ARG A 153 3.92 7.79 11.84
C ARG A 153 3.04 8.98 11.51
N ASN A 154 3.25 9.51 10.32
CA ASN A 154 2.43 10.51 9.67
C ASN A 154 2.34 10.15 8.19
N TRP A 155 1.51 10.85 7.43
CA TRP A 155 1.29 10.53 6.03
C TRP A 155 2.56 10.50 5.16
N ALA A 156 3.56 11.35 5.44
CA ALA A 156 4.82 11.32 4.70
C ALA A 156 5.56 9.98 4.93
N THR A 157 5.56 9.50 6.18
CA THR A 157 6.07 8.18 6.56
C THR A 157 5.26 7.08 5.87
N ILE A 158 3.93 7.12 5.96
CA ILE A 158 3.02 6.14 5.34
C ILE A 158 3.29 6.02 3.85
N ARG A 159 3.25 7.14 3.13
CA ARG A 159 3.55 7.20 1.71
C ARG A 159 4.93 6.61 1.38
N LYS A 160 5.97 6.98 2.11
CA LYS A 160 7.34 6.49 1.87
C LYS A 160 7.39 4.96 1.93
N TYR A 161 6.86 4.34 2.98
CA TYR A 161 6.96 2.89 3.15
C TYR A 161 5.95 2.12 2.28
N LEU A 162 4.79 2.69 1.93
CA LEU A 162 3.89 2.09 0.92
C LEU A 162 4.55 2.02 -0.47
N LEU A 163 5.19 3.11 -0.90
CA LEU A 163 5.93 3.11 -2.16
C LEU A 163 7.10 2.11 -2.09
N ALA A 164 7.81 2.05 -0.97
CA ALA A 164 8.85 1.04 -0.75
C ALA A 164 8.31 -0.40 -0.81
N ALA A 165 7.15 -0.68 -0.21
CA ALA A 165 6.51 -1.99 -0.23
C ALA A 165 6.08 -2.41 -1.65
N ALA A 166 5.72 -1.45 -2.51
CA ALA A 166 5.26 -1.70 -3.88
C ALA A 166 6.38 -1.90 -4.91
N GLU A 167 7.62 -1.50 -4.63
CA GLU A 167 8.68 -1.50 -5.64
C GLU A 167 9.20 -2.87 -6.06
N ASP A 168 9.22 -3.83 -5.13
CA ASP A 168 9.61 -5.21 -5.43
C ASP A 168 8.41 -6.03 -5.93
N LYS A 169 7.21 -5.45 -6.01
CA LYS A 169 5.99 -6.13 -6.43
C LYS A 169 5.86 -6.14 -7.94
N LEU A 170 5.64 -7.32 -8.52
CA LEU A 170 5.44 -7.51 -9.96
C LEU A 170 4.03 -8.05 -10.23
N THR A 171 3.25 -7.32 -11.03
CA THR A 171 1.97 -7.80 -11.59
C THR A 171 2.10 -7.99 -13.09
N ASN A 172 1.82 -9.18 -13.61
CA ASN A 172 2.03 -9.52 -15.03
C ASN A 172 3.40 -9.07 -15.58
N ARG A 173 4.47 -9.32 -14.81
CA ARG A 173 5.87 -8.92 -15.10
C ARG A 173 6.12 -7.39 -15.15
N THR A 174 5.13 -6.58 -14.79
CA THR A 174 5.27 -5.12 -14.69
C THR A 174 5.40 -4.73 -13.22
N PRO A 175 6.35 -3.84 -12.86
CA PRO A 175 6.43 -3.30 -11.51
C PRO A 175 5.12 -2.61 -11.09
N LEU A 176 4.57 -2.99 -9.93
CA LEU A 176 3.34 -2.41 -9.38
C LEU A 176 3.50 -0.90 -9.16
N ILE A 177 4.70 -0.47 -8.74
CA ILE A 177 5.04 0.94 -8.54
C ILE A 177 4.82 1.81 -9.79
N ASN A 178 4.83 1.23 -11.00
CA ASN A 178 4.52 1.97 -12.22
C ASN A 178 3.03 2.27 -12.40
N ARG A 179 2.17 1.63 -11.61
CA ARG A 179 0.72 1.78 -11.63
C ARG A 179 0.17 2.36 -10.33
N LEU A 180 0.95 2.36 -9.25
CA LEU A 180 0.57 2.91 -7.95
C LEU A 180 0.91 4.40 -7.86
N TRP A 181 -0.08 5.20 -7.47
CA TRP A 181 0.09 6.59 -7.09
C TRP A 181 -0.37 6.77 -5.64
N VAL A 182 0.48 7.34 -4.79
CA VAL A 182 0.13 7.67 -3.40
C VAL A 182 0.29 9.19 -3.24
N PRO A 183 -0.77 9.94 -2.92
CA PRO A 183 -0.74 11.40 -2.78
C PRO A 183 0.41 11.86 -1.90
N GLU A 184 1.15 12.88 -2.33
CA GLU A 184 2.14 13.57 -1.48
C GLU A 184 1.45 14.25 -0.30
N THR A 185 2.16 14.43 0.82
CA THR A 185 1.61 15.20 1.95
C THR A 185 1.24 16.60 1.48
N PHE A 186 -0.05 16.90 1.53
CA PHE A 186 -0.54 18.24 1.22
C PHE A 186 0.08 19.29 2.14
N ASN A 187 0.62 20.34 1.52
CA ASN A 187 1.07 21.57 2.17
C ASN A 187 0.58 22.74 1.31
N SER A 188 -0.11 23.71 1.93
CA SER A 188 -0.65 24.90 1.26
C SER A 188 0.42 25.72 0.55
N ASP A 189 1.60 25.82 1.16
CA ASP A 189 2.69 26.69 0.71
C ASP A 189 3.36 26.12 -0.55
N HIS A 190 3.26 24.79 -0.74
CA HIS A 190 3.79 24.06 -1.89
C HIS A 190 2.70 23.50 -2.80
N LYS A 191 1.48 24.06 -2.71
CA LYS A 191 0.32 23.57 -3.47
C LYS A 191 0.59 23.54 -4.98
N PRO A 192 1.11 24.60 -5.63
CA PRO A 192 1.37 24.59 -7.07
C PRO A 192 2.34 23.48 -7.49
N GLU A 193 3.40 23.23 -6.72
CA GLU A 193 4.40 22.22 -7.04
C GLU A 193 3.87 20.79 -6.84
N ILE A 194 3.05 20.58 -5.82
CA ILE A 194 2.34 19.30 -5.60
C ILE A 194 1.41 19.01 -6.79
N ILE A 195 0.64 20.02 -7.24
CA ILE A 195 -0.24 19.89 -8.41
C ILE A 195 0.55 19.57 -9.68
N ALA A 196 1.68 20.26 -9.89
CA ALA A 196 2.53 20.02 -11.06
C ALA A 196 3.09 18.59 -11.08
N ARG A 197 3.59 18.07 -9.95
CA ARG A 197 4.10 16.69 -9.83
C ARG A 197 2.99 15.65 -9.99
N ARG A 198 1.80 15.89 -9.41
CA ARG A 198 0.61 15.06 -9.64
C ARG A 198 0.28 14.98 -11.12
N THR A 199 0.15 16.13 -11.78
CA THR A 199 -0.18 16.22 -13.21
C THR A 199 0.84 15.50 -14.08
N ALA A 200 2.14 15.68 -13.81
CA ALA A 200 3.22 14.99 -14.51
C ALA A 200 3.19 13.47 -14.29
N THR A 201 2.74 13.00 -13.12
CA THR A 201 2.61 11.57 -12.84
C THR A 201 1.42 10.97 -13.59
N LEU A 202 0.26 11.64 -13.54
CA LEU A 202 -0.99 11.16 -14.11
C LEU A 202 -1.05 11.29 -15.64
N SER A 203 -0.30 12.20 -16.25
CA SER A 203 -0.21 12.32 -17.71
C SER A 203 0.25 11.02 -18.40
N ARG A 204 0.95 10.14 -17.68
CA ARG A 204 1.37 8.80 -18.15
C ARG A 204 0.20 7.84 -18.39
N MET A 205 -0.98 8.16 -17.85
CA MET A 205 -2.24 7.43 -18.11
C MET A 205 -2.84 7.77 -19.47
N VAL A 206 -2.50 8.94 -20.02
CA VAL A 206 -3.02 9.47 -21.27
C VAL A 206 -2.18 8.92 -22.42
N GLY A 207 -2.82 8.26 -23.40
CA GLY A 207 -2.18 7.76 -24.62
C GLY A 207 -2.24 6.23 -24.82
N GLY A 208 -2.54 5.82 -26.05
CA GLY A 208 -2.79 4.43 -26.47
C GLY A 208 -4.28 4.08 -26.49
N GLY A 209 -4.72 3.26 -27.45
CA GLY A 209 -6.15 3.00 -27.74
C GLY A 209 -6.99 2.31 -26.65
N SER A 210 -6.43 2.02 -25.47
CA SER A 210 -7.16 1.50 -24.30
C SER A 210 -6.90 2.41 -23.08
N ARG A 211 -7.95 2.81 -22.37
CA ARG A 211 -7.84 3.63 -21.16
C ARG A 211 -7.07 2.86 -20.09
N ARG A 212 -5.91 3.38 -19.70
CA ARG A 212 -5.05 2.78 -18.67
C ARG A 212 -5.62 3.11 -17.29
N LEU A 213 -5.72 2.10 -16.43
CA LEU A 213 -6.06 2.31 -15.02
C LEU A 213 -4.78 2.40 -14.17
N MET A 214 -4.86 3.20 -13.12
CA MET A 214 -3.89 3.29 -12.04
C MET A 214 -4.52 2.90 -10.71
N LEU A 215 -3.67 2.58 -9.74
CA LEU A 215 -4.01 2.37 -8.35
C LEU A 215 -3.73 3.64 -7.55
N THR A 216 -4.63 3.99 -6.64
CA THR A 216 -4.38 5.00 -5.61
C THR A 216 -4.55 4.42 -4.22
N VAL A 217 -3.73 4.87 -3.27
CA VAL A 217 -3.92 4.61 -1.83
C VAL A 217 -3.93 5.96 -1.11
N GLY A 218 -4.96 6.23 -0.32
CA GLY A 218 -5.17 7.54 0.31
C GLY A 218 -6.05 7.47 1.55
N GLU A 219 -5.82 8.36 2.54
CA GLU A 219 -6.79 8.59 3.62
C GLU A 219 -8.03 9.28 3.06
N ILE A 220 -9.18 8.61 3.10
CA ILE A 220 -10.48 9.15 2.68
C ILE A 220 -10.89 10.19 3.72
N LYS A 221 -11.10 11.43 3.26
CA LYS A 221 -11.57 12.55 4.08
C LYS A 221 -13.09 12.65 4.07
N THR A 222 -13.69 12.61 2.89
CA THR A 222 -15.14 12.69 2.70
C THR A 222 -15.57 11.87 1.49
N ILE A 223 -16.80 11.38 1.56
CA ILE A 223 -17.54 10.84 0.43
C ILE A 223 -18.83 11.66 0.36
N THR A 224 -18.99 12.45 -0.70
CA THR A 224 -20.11 13.39 -0.82
C THR A 224 -21.00 12.97 -1.99
N PRO A 225 -22.32 12.79 -1.78
CA PRO A 225 -23.23 12.49 -2.88
C PRO A 225 -23.21 13.56 -3.97
N THR A 226 -23.37 13.12 -5.21
CA THR A 226 -23.49 13.95 -6.42
C THR A 226 -24.74 13.55 -7.18
N THR A 227 -25.04 14.21 -8.29
CA THR A 227 -26.19 13.86 -9.15
C THR A 227 -26.05 12.51 -9.85
N SER A 228 -24.85 11.94 -9.94
CA SER A 228 -24.57 10.70 -10.69
C SER A 228 -23.65 9.72 -9.94
N GLY A 229 -23.68 9.76 -8.60
CA GLY A 229 -22.74 8.99 -7.79
C GLY A 229 -22.32 9.72 -6.53
N ALA A 230 -21.04 9.62 -6.21
CA ALA A 230 -20.39 10.37 -5.15
C ALA A 230 -19.04 10.95 -5.62
N ALA A 231 -18.52 11.89 -4.85
CA ALA A 231 -17.16 12.40 -4.94
C ALA A 231 -16.38 11.95 -3.71
N VAL A 232 -15.32 11.17 -3.92
CA VAL A 232 -14.37 10.76 -2.88
C VAL A 232 -13.23 11.76 -2.82
N LEU A 233 -13.02 12.38 -1.66
CA LEU A 233 -11.91 13.29 -1.43
C LEU A 233 -10.86 12.63 -0.54
N PHE A 234 -9.63 12.49 -1.02
CA PHE A 234 -8.52 12.07 -0.16
C PHE A 234 -7.91 13.28 0.54
N LYS A 235 -7.58 13.14 1.82
CA LYS A 235 -7.12 14.23 2.71
C LYS A 235 -5.92 14.99 2.17
N HIS A 236 -5.01 14.30 1.48
CA HIS A 236 -3.77 14.85 0.96
C HIS A 236 -3.83 15.31 -0.50
N VAL A 237 -5.02 15.33 -1.11
CA VAL A 237 -5.31 15.97 -2.40
C VAL A 237 -6.70 16.62 -2.35
N PRO A 238 -6.87 17.68 -1.53
CA PRO A 238 -8.16 18.31 -1.30
C PRO A 238 -8.71 19.07 -2.52
N ASP A 239 -7.91 19.23 -3.58
CA ASP A 239 -8.23 19.95 -4.81
C ASP A 239 -8.55 19.01 -5.99
N TYR A 240 -8.61 17.69 -5.77
CA TYR A 240 -8.75 16.70 -6.84
C TYR A 240 -9.70 15.57 -6.43
N PRO A 241 -11.03 15.81 -6.43
CA PRO A 241 -12.03 14.83 -6.04
C PRO A 241 -12.14 13.70 -7.07
N PHE A 242 -12.32 12.47 -6.59
CA PHE A 242 -12.46 11.28 -7.42
C PHE A 242 -13.95 10.95 -7.61
N HIS A 243 -14.40 10.91 -8.86
CA HIS A 243 -15.77 10.53 -9.17
C HIS A 243 -15.99 9.04 -8.92
N LEU A 244 -17.11 8.70 -8.28
CA LEU A 244 -17.52 7.36 -7.96
C LEU A 244 -18.94 7.15 -8.48
N LEU A 245 -19.10 6.37 -9.56
CA LEU A 245 -20.42 6.12 -10.14
C LEU A 245 -21.39 5.50 -9.13
N ASP A 246 -22.69 5.77 -9.26
CA ASP A 246 -23.74 5.31 -8.33
C ASP A 246 -23.63 3.80 -8.00
N ALA A 247 -23.44 2.97 -9.02
CA ALA A 247 -23.33 1.52 -8.82
C ALA A 247 -22.09 1.14 -8.00
N VAL A 248 -20.97 1.84 -8.16
CA VAL A 248 -19.75 1.62 -7.38
C VAL A 248 -19.92 2.14 -5.96
N HIS A 249 -20.56 3.31 -5.79
CA HIS A 249 -20.85 3.90 -4.50
C HIS A 249 -21.77 3.02 -3.66
N ALA A 250 -22.86 2.52 -4.24
CA ALA A 250 -23.80 1.61 -3.56
C ALA A 250 -23.09 0.33 -3.08
N ARG A 251 -22.24 -0.27 -3.92
CA ARG A 251 -21.44 -1.44 -3.54
C ARG A 251 -20.44 -1.14 -2.43
N PHE A 252 -19.76 0.00 -2.50
CA PHE A 252 -18.83 0.41 -1.45
C PHE A 252 -19.54 0.61 -0.11
N ALA A 253 -20.69 1.28 -0.10
CA ALA A 253 -21.48 1.48 1.10
C ALA A 253 -22.00 0.16 1.69
N ALA A 254 -22.40 -0.80 0.85
CA ALA A 254 -22.84 -2.12 1.29
C ALA A 254 -21.69 -2.95 1.87
N GLY A 255 -20.53 -2.99 1.20
CA GLY A 255 -19.39 -3.84 1.59
C GLY A 255 -18.51 -3.27 2.72
N PHE A 256 -18.50 -1.95 2.91
CA PHE A 256 -17.63 -1.28 3.89
C PHE A 256 -18.40 -0.44 4.92
N GLY A 257 -19.68 -0.76 5.15
CA GLY A 257 -20.53 -0.07 6.11
C GLY A 257 -19.97 -0.11 7.54
N ALA A 258 -19.36 -1.24 7.93
CA ALA A 258 -18.76 -1.40 9.25
C ALA A 258 -17.58 -0.44 9.46
N GLU A 259 -16.66 -0.34 8.49
CA GLU A 259 -15.51 0.56 8.51
C GLU A 259 -15.94 2.03 8.52
N LEU A 260 -16.99 2.37 7.75
CA LEU A 260 -17.56 3.72 7.76
C LEU A 260 -18.12 4.10 9.14
N VAL A 261 -18.84 3.18 9.79
CA VAL A 261 -19.36 3.37 11.15
C VAL A 261 -18.23 3.43 12.18
N LEU A 262 -17.24 2.53 12.10
CA LEU A 262 -16.05 2.53 12.96
C LEU A 262 -15.32 3.87 12.87
N ARG A 263 -15.07 4.37 11.66
CA ARG A 263 -14.44 5.67 11.45
C ARG A 263 -15.28 6.82 12.00
N ALA A 264 -16.59 6.81 11.79
CA ALA A 264 -17.48 7.86 12.26
C ALA A 264 -17.51 7.97 13.79
N ASN A 265 -17.47 6.82 14.48
CA ASN A 265 -17.49 6.75 15.94
C ASN A 265 -16.11 6.97 16.59
N ASN A 266 -15.03 6.97 15.80
CA ASN A 266 -13.66 7.11 16.31
C ASN A 266 -12.93 8.26 15.59
N PRO A 267 -12.96 9.50 16.14
CA PRO A 267 -12.35 10.67 15.50
C PRO A 267 -10.85 10.54 15.21
N GLY A 268 -10.12 9.82 16.06
CA GLY A 268 -8.69 9.54 15.90
C GLY A 268 -8.35 8.40 14.93
N ALA A 269 -9.33 7.64 14.47
CA ALA A 269 -9.13 6.63 13.43
C ALA A 269 -9.03 7.28 12.04
N HIS A 270 -8.47 6.53 11.10
CA HIS A 270 -8.35 6.90 9.69
C HIS A 270 -9.03 5.83 8.84
N LEU A 271 -9.70 6.27 7.77
CA LEU A 271 -10.23 5.36 6.76
C LEU A 271 -9.30 5.41 5.54
N ILE A 272 -8.60 4.31 5.29
CA ILE A 272 -7.65 4.21 4.19
C ILE A 272 -8.36 3.56 3.02
N GLY A 273 -8.45 4.28 1.91
CA GLY A 273 -8.98 3.77 0.66
C GLY A 273 -7.86 3.29 -0.26
N ILE A 274 -8.12 2.19 -0.95
CA ILE A 274 -7.40 1.78 -2.16
C ILE A 274 -8.39 1.77 -3.32
N ALA A 275 -8.02 2.36 -4.46
CA ALA A 275 -8.91 2.42 -5.62
C ALA A 275 -8.17 2.19 -6.93
N THR A 276 -8.84 1.53 -7.88
CA THR A 276 -8.47 1.62 -9.29
C THR A 276 -9.20 2.79 -9.91
N PHE A 277 -8.49 3.60 -10.70
CA PHE A 277 -9.09 4.77 -11.33
C PHE A 277 -8.51 5.01 -12.73
N GLY A 278 -9.32 5.62 -13.57
CA GLY A 278 -8.93 6.18 -14.87
C GLY A 278 -9.11 7.68 -14.89
N LEU A 279 -8.71 8.31 -15.99
CA LEU A 279 -9.02 9.72 -16.27
C LEU A 279 -10.12 9.79 -17.33
N ARG A 280 -11.13 10.61 -17.07
CA ARG A 280 -12.17 10.99 -18.05
C ARG A 280 -11.57 11.92 -19.11
N ASP A 281 -12.33 12.19 -20.16
CA ASP A 281 -11.88 13.03 -21.29
C ASP A 281 -11.57 14.47 -20.86
N ASP A 282 -12.20 14.94 -19.79
CA ASP A 282 -11.95 16.23 -19.14
C ASP A 282 -10.73 16.20 -18.18
N GLY A 283 -10.07 15.06 -18.02
CA GLY A 283 -8.92 14.87 -17.13
C GLY A 283 -9.29 14.64 -15.66
N GLU A 284 -10.58 14.56 -15.33
CA GLU A 284 -11.02 14.28 -13.97
C GLU A 284 -10.89 12.78 -13.64
N PRO A 285 -10.51 12.43 -12.40
CA PRO A 285 -10.30 11.05 -12.02
C PRO A 285 -11.63 10.36 -11.69
N GLU A 286 -11.78 9.13 -12.17
CA GLU A 286 -12.98 8.33 -11.96
C GLU A 286 -12.59 6.94 -11.47
N ILE A 287 -13.19 6.53 -10.35
CA ILE A 287 -12.95 5.27 -9.68
C ILE A 287 -13.76 4.16 -10.36
N GLU A 288 -13.07 3.09 -10.72
CA GLU A 288 -13.66 1.85 -11.25
C GLU A 288 -14.02 0.89 -10.10
N GLN A 289 -13.11 0.76 -9.13
CA GLN A 289 -13.28 -0.07 -7.93
C GLN A 289 -12.58 0.59 -6.75
N ILE A 290 -13.18 0.48 -5.57
CA ILE A 290 -12.63 0.99 -4.31
C ILE A 290 -12.87 -0.03 -3.20
N ALA A 291 -11.88 -0.15 -2.32
CA ALA A 291 -11.95 -0.87 -1.06
C ALA A 291 -11.37 0.00 0.05
N ALA A 292 -11.72 -0.31 1.30
CA ALA A 292 -11.22 0.44 2.46
C ALA A 292 -10.77 -0.47 3.60
N MET A 293 -10.02 0.13 4.50
CA MET A 293 -9.58 -0.45 5.77
C MET A 293 -9.54 0.66 6.82
N THR A 294 -9.95 0.35 8.05
CA THR A 294 -9.81 1.30 9.16
C THR A 294 -8.46 1.10 9.84
N VAL A 295 -7.78 2.20 10.18
CA VAL A 295 -6.54 2.16 10.98
C VAL A 295 -6.64 3.14 12.15
N ASN A 296 -6.07 2.79 13.31
CA ASN A 296 -6.14 3.63 14.50
C ASN A 296 -5.19 4.84 14.38
N GLU A 297 -5.11 5.68 15.42
CA GLU A 297 -4.22 6.84 15.47
C GLU A 297 -2.72 6.50 15.27
N ASN A 298 -2.37 5.24 15.53
CA ASN A 298 -1.03 4.68 15.35
C ASN A 298 -0.84 4.02 13.97
N TRP A 299 -1.81 4.17 13.07
CA TRP A 299 -1.85 3.63 11.71
C TRP A 299 -1.88 2.10 11.64
N ILE A 300 -2.34 1.43 12.70
CA ILE A 300 -2.49 -0.02 12.77
C ILE A 300 -3.91 -0.40 12.33
N PRO A 301 -4.07 -1.37 11.40
CA PRO A 301 -5.37 -1.90 11.03
C PRO A 301 -6.14 -2.45 12.23
N PHE A 302 -7.44 -2.20 12.27
CA PHE A 302 -8.36 -2.79 13.24
C PHE A 302 -9.74 -2.95 12.60
N ASP A 303 -10.42 -4.04 12.93
CA ASP A 303 -11.73 -4.37 12.37
C ASP A 303 -12.84 -4.36 13.45
N THR A 304 -12.47 -4.31 14.73
CA THR A 304 -13.42 -4.21 15.85
C THR A 304 -13.05 -3.10 16.84
N PRO A 305 -14.03 -2.54 17.58
CA PRO A 305 -13.75 -1.55 18.63
C PRO A 305 -12.85 -2.08 19.76
N ALA A 306 -12.78 -3.40 19.96
CA ALA A 306 -11.96 -4.02 21.00
C ALA A 306 -10.46 -4.08 20.66
N GLU A 307 -10.10 -3.89 19.38
CA GLU A 307 -8.73 -3.98 18.87
C GLU A 307 -8.04 -2.61 18.72
N GLN A 308 -8.70 -1.54 19.16
CA GLN A 308 -8.26 -0.15 18.99
C GLN A 308 -6.95 0.18 19.72
#